data_AF-A0A940JPJ5-F1
#
_entry.id   AF-A0A940JPJ5-F1
#
_cell.length_a   1.000
_cell.length_b   1.000
_cell.length_c   1.000
_cell.angle_alpha   90.00
_cell.angle_beta   90.00
_cell.angle_gamma   90.00
#
_symmetry.space_group_name_H-M   'P 1'
#
loop_
_entity.id
_entity.type
_entity.pdbx_description
1 polymer ?
#
loop_
_entity_poly.entity_id
_entity_poly.type
_entity_poly.pdbx_seq_one_letter_code
_entity_poly.pdbx_strand_id
1 'polypeptide(L)'
;MRRRESADEEWKRLLRGGFCFEAAPFAAHPSDHDRAERMFFVATRAGASKEDILGEAQRYLLEVRGIPVNAAEEQLNRVTSFLRRYALTYEAKQAWLVFWNRSDSLVINATSDLVQALDPRISERRIYEFLEFYYRAVEYTPCELLYYATRPSKNPYRAEVNKPSDRQPLSYTCGHDPWLEARYCRQVRIWNIEGGGTKVCWDMNDLSSKGQDRG
;
A
#
# COMPACT_ATOMS: atom_id res chain seq x y z
N MET A 1 -17.72 -11.06 -17.87
CA MET A 1 -16.85 -11.13 -16.67
C MET A 1 -15.42 -10.81 -17.12
N ARG A 2 -14.83 -9.68 -16.71
CA ARG A 2 -13.43 -9.36 -17.05
C ARG A 2 -12.49 -10.22 -16.19
N ARG A 3 -11.47 -10.82 -16.80
CA ARG A 3 -10.41 -11.57 -16.11
C ARG A 3 -9.69 -10.63 -15.15
N ARG A 4 -9.32 -11.11 -13.94
CA ARG A 4 -8.58 -10.29 -12.96
C ARG A 4 -7.20 -10.01 -13.54
N GLU A 5 -6.91 -8.73 -13.81
CA GLU A 5 -5.56 -8.30 -14.17
C GLU A 5 -4.65 -8.58 -12.96
N SER A 6 -3.48 -9.16 -13.20
CA SER A 6 -2.44 -9.25 -12.17
C SER A 6 -1.94 -7.83 -11.82
N ALA A 7 -1.33 -7.65 -10.64
CA ALA A 7 -0.74 -6.36 -10.31
C ALA A 7 0.30 -5.93 -11.36
N ASP A 8 1.02 -6.89 -11.97
CA ASP A 8 1.95 -6.68 -13.07
C ASP A 8 1.25 -6.15 -14.35
N GLU A 9 0.11 -6.75 -14.71
CA GLU A 9 -0.70 -6.29 -15.85
C GLU A 9 -1.32 -4.91 -15.59
N GLU A 10 -1.73 -4.66 -14.34
CA GLU A 10 -2.37 -3.41 -13.94
C GLU A 10 -1.42 -2.21 -14.11
N TRP A 11 -0.20 -2.26 -13.56
CA TRP A 11 0.73 -1.12 -13.67
C TRP A 11 1.18 -0.89 -15.11
N LYS A 12 1.44 -1.97 -15.87
CA LYS A 12 1.77 -1.89 -17.30
C LYS A 12 0.62 -1.30 -18.11
N ARG A 13 -0.63 -1.68 -17.82
CA ARG A 13 -1.81 -1.08 -18.45
C ARG A 13 -1.95 0.39 -18.07
N LEU A 14 -1.74 0.75 -16.82
CA LEU A 14 -1.80 2.15 -16.37
C LEU A 14 -0.75 3.01 -17.11
N LEU A 15 0.47 2.50 -17.31
CA LEU A 15 1.49 3.16 -18.13
C LEU A 15 1.02 3.34 -19.58
N ARG A 16 0.47 2.29 -20.19
CA ARG A 16 -0.07 2.32 -21.55
C ARG A 16 -1.32 3.21 -21.71
N GLY A 17 -2.02 3.48 -20.61
CA GLY A 17 -3.21 4.32 -20.53
C GLY A 17 -2.95 5.82 -20.59
N GLY A 18 -1.68 6.24 -20.79
CA GLY A 18 -1.37 7.60 -21.22
C GLY A 18 -0.40 8.40 -20.34
N PHE A 19 0.44 7.77 -19.51
CA PHE A 19 1.39 8.49 -18.66
C PHE A 19 2.77 7.82 -18.67
N CYS A 20 3.56 8.11 -19.70
CA CYS A 20 4.98 8.30 -19.46
C CYS A 20 5.05 9.55 -18.59
N PHE A 21 5.30 9.33 -17.30
CA PHE A 21 5.50 10.32 -16.25
C PHE A 21 5.89 11.71 -16.82
N GLU A 22 4.92 12.64 -16.78
CA GLU A 22 5.01 14.05 -17.24
C GLU A 22 5.00 14.36 -18.76
N ALA A 23 4.35 13.55 -19.60
CA ALA A 23 4.40 13.72 -21.06
C ALA A 23 3.09 14.08 -21.79
N ALA A 24 2.03 14.55 -21.12
CA ALA A 24 0.96 15.22 -21.84
C ALA A 24 1.21 16.74 -21.86
N PRO A 25 1.00 17.46 -22.98
CA PRO A 25 0.87 18.93 -22.96
C PRO A 25 -0.31 19.42 -22.09
N PHE A 26 -1.00 18.51 -21.40
CA PHE A 26 -2.04 18.73 -20.40
C PHE A 26 -1.54 18.64 -18.94
N ALA A 27 -0.23 18.51 -18.71
CA ALA A 27 0.40 18.50 -17.38
C ALA A 27 0.35 19.87 -16.63
N ALA A 28 -0.74 20.61 -16.78
CA ALA A 28 -1.04 21.82 -16.04
C ALA A 28 -1.89 21.55 -14.78
N HIS A 29 -2.45 20.34 -14.64
CA HIS A 29 -3.42 20.03 -13.58
C HIS A 29 -2.80 19.18 -12.44
N PRO A 30 -2.93 19.59 -11.17
CA PRO A 30 -2.41 18.85 -10.01
C PRO A 30 -2.78 17.35 -9.95
N SER A 31 -3.95 16.98 -10.49
CA SER A 31 -4.40 15.57 -10.52
C SER A 31 -3.50 14.61 -11.29
N ASP A 32 -2.68 15.14 -12.19
CA ASP A 32 -1.77 14.34 -13.02
C ASP A 32 -0.56 13.87 -12.20
N HIS A 33 -0.11 14.71 -11.26
CA HIS A 33 0.92 14.33 -10.28
C HIS A 33 0.40 13.23 -9.35
N ASP A 34 -0.79 13.39 -8.77
CA ASP A 34 -1.42 12.37 -7.93
C ASP A 34 -1.60 11.04 -8.68
N ARG A 35 -1.93 11.10 -9.98
CA ARG A 35 -2.09 9.90 -10.81
C ARG A 35 -0.73 9.24 -11.07
N ALA A 36 0.29 10.00 -11.43
CA ALA A 36 1.64 9.47 -11.63
C ALA A 36 2.20 8.85 -10.35
N GLU A 37 1.96 9.49 -9.20
CA GLU A 37 2.31 8.96 -7.89
C GLU A 37 1.59 7.63 -7.62
N ARG A 38 0.26 7.58 -7.80
CA ARG A 38 -0.50 6.33 -7.64
C ARG A 38 0.09 5.21 -8.51
N MET A 39 0.41 5.50 -9.77
CA MET A 39 0.97 4.51 -10.69
C MET A 39 2.34 4.01 -10.24
N PHE A 40 3.22 4.90 -9.79
CA PHE A 40 4.51 4.53 -9.23
C PHE A 40 4.32 3.53 -8.08
N PHE A 41 3.44 3.83 -7.12
CA PHE A 41 3.23 2.93 -5.98
C PHE A 41 2.52 1.62 -6.34
N VAL A 42 1.69 1.59 -7.39
CA VAL A 42 1.14 0.34 -7.93
C VAL A 42 2.24 -0.51 -8.56
N ALA A 43 3.15 0.09 -9.34
CA ALA A 43 4.28 -0.61 -9.95
C ALA A 43 5.26 -1.13 -8.88
N THR A 44 5.64 -0.30 -7.90
CA THR A 44 6.52 -0.73 -6.81
C THR A 44 5.87 -1.81 -5.95
N ARG A 45 4.54 -1.80 -5.77
CA ARG A 45 3.81 -2.87 -5.09
C ARG A 45 3.89 -4.19 -5.86
N ALA A 46 3.89 -4.13 -7.19
CA ALA A 46 4.09 -5.29 -8.05
C ALA A 46 5.56 -5.77 -8.08
N GLY A 47 6.47 -5.09 -7.39
CA GLY A 47 7.89 -5.43 -7.34
C GLY A 47 8.72 -4.82 -8.47
N ALA A 48 8.15 -3.92 -9.29
CA ALA A 48 8.90 -3.24 -10.35
C ALA A 48 9.92 -2.26 -9.75
N SER A 49 11.15 -2.34 -10.25
CA SER A 49 12.20 -1.36 -9.99
C SER A 49 11.98 -0.07 -10.79
N LYS A 50 12.74 0.99 -10.49
CA LYS A 50 12.68 2.22 -11.29
C LYS A 50 13.15 1.97 -12.73
N GLU A 51 14.12 1.08 -12.88
CA GLU A 51 14.67 0.64 -14.16
C GLU A 51 13.62 -0.10 -14.97
N ASP A 52 12.82 -0.98 -14.35
CA ASP A 52 11.70 -1.67 -15.02
C ASP A 52 10.64 -0.67 -15.50
N ILE A 53 10.32 0.31 -14.65
CA ILE A 53 9.36 1.36 -14.97
C ILE A 53 9.86 2.20 -16.16
N LEU A 54 11.14 2.59 -16.14
CA LEU A 54 11.75 3.37 -17.23
C LEU A 54 11.85 2.57 -18.52
N GLY A 55 12.20 1.28 -18.44
CA GLY A 55 12.25 0.37 -19.58
C GLY A 55 10.88 0.17 -20.23
N GLU A 56 9.82 -0.05 -19.44
CA GLU A 56 8.47 -0.18 -19.98
C GLU A 56 7.97 1.16 -20.57
N ALA A 57 8.34 2.30 -19.98
CA ALA A 57 8.05 3.61 -20.55
C ALA A 57 8.74 3.78 -21.91
N GLN A 58 10.03 3.45 -22.02
CA GLN A 58 10.78 3.52 -23.28
C GLN A 58 10.15 2.64 -24.36
N ARG A 59 9.85 1.38 -24.01
CA ARG A 59 9.21 0.42 -24.90
C ARG A 59 7.87 0.95 -25.40
N TYR A 60 7.06 1.52 -24.52
CA TYR A 60 5.77 2.09 -24.90
C TYR A 60 5.90 3.28 -25.86
N LEU A 61 6.83 4.21 -25.60
CA LEU A 61 7.01 5.40 -26.45
C LEU A 61 7.52 5.05 -27.84
N LEU A 62 8.54 4.19 -27.91
CA LEU A 62 9.20 3.86 -29.18
C LEU A 62 8.43 2.82 -29.98
N GLU A 63 8.02 1.72 -29.35
CA GLU A 63 7.46 0.57 -30.07
C GLU A 63 5.95 0.64 -30.22
N VAL A 64 5.24 1.12 -29.19
CA VAL A 64 3.76 1.11 -29.18
C VAL A 64 3.19 2.39 -29.77
N ARG A 65 3.77 3.55 -29.43
CA ARG A 65 3.32 4.85 -29.91
C ARG A 65 4.04 5.32 -31.16
N GLY A 66 5.21 4.76 -31.48
CA GLY A 66 6.01 5.18 -32.63
C GLY A 66 6.51 6.62 -32.53
N ILE A 67 6.77 7.12 -31.31
CA ILE A 67 7.26 8.49 -31.12
C ILE A 67 8.70 8.57 -31.63
N PRO A 68 9.07 9.63 -32.39
CA PRO A 68 10.45 9.87 -32.79
C PRO A 68 11.42 9.88 -31.59
N VAL A 69 12.62 9.33 -31.78
CA VAL A 69 13.60 9.10 -30.69
C VAL A 69 13.88 10.37 -29.88
N ASN A 70 14.09 11.51 -30.53
CA ASN A 70 14.33 12.79 -29.87
C ASN A 70 13.18 13.24 -28.96
N ALA A 71 11.92 13.06 -29.40
CA ALA A 71 10.75 13.37 -28.59
C ALA A 71 10.55 12.34 -27.46
N ALA A 72 10.92 11.08 -27.68
CA ALA A 72 10.90 10.05 -26.64
C ALA A 72 11.95 10.31 -25.55
N GLU A 73 13.16 10.76 -25.91
CA GLU A 73 14.21 11.11 -24.97
C GLU A 73 13.78 12.23 -24.01
N GLU A 74 13.12 13.27 -24.51
CA GLU A 74 12.59 14.34 -23.66
C GLU A 74 11.60 13.77 -22.63
N GLN A 75 10.68 12.90 -23.05
CA GLN A 75 9.70 12.29 -22.16
C GLN A 75 10.35 11.35 -21.13
N LEU A 76 11.35 10.57 -21.54
CA LEU A 76 12.11 9.69 -20.64
C LEU A 76 12.92 10.47 -19.60
N ASN A 77 13.44 11.64 -19.96
CA ASN A 77 14.10 12.53 -19.00
C ASN A 77 13.13 13.02 -17.93
N ARG A 78 11.89 13.36 -18.29
CA ARG A 78 10.87 13.76 -17.32
C ARG A 78 10.45 12.60 -16.42
N VAL A 79 10.30 11.40 -16.98
CA VAL A 79 10.09 10.17 -16.19
C VAL A 79 11.20 9.96 -15.18
N THR A 80 12.45 10.12 -15.61
CA THR A 80 13.62 9.98 -14.76
C THR A 80 13.59 11.01 -13.62
N SER A 81 13.30 12.27 -13.92
CA SER A 81 13.14 13.34 -12.93
C SER A 81 12.04 13.04 -11.92
N PHE A 82 10.87 12.58 -12.37
CA PHE A 82 9.79 12.16 -11.49
C PHE A 82 10.22 11.01 -10.56
N LEU A 83 10.86 9.97 -11.09
CA LEU A 83 11.30 8.82 -10.31
C LEU A 83 12.40 9.17 -9.30
N ARG A 84 13.22 10.19 -9.57
CA ARG A 84 14.26 10.66 -8.64
C ARG A 84 13.68 11.21 -7.34
N ARG A 85 12.46 11.73 -7.36
CA ARG A 85 11.77 12.26 -6.18
C ARG A 85 11.49 11.20 -5.10
N TYR A 86 11.52 9.91 -5.45
CA TYR A 86 11.20 8.81 -4.53
C TYR A 86 12.46 8.02 -4.17
N ALA A 87 13.05 8.24 -3.01
CA ALA A 87 14.20 7.48 -2.55
C ALA A 87 13.76 6.29 -1.68
N LEU A 88 14.09 5.05 -2.06
CA LEU A 88 13.86 3.89 -1.21
C LEU A 88 14.81 4.00 -0.01
N THR A 89 14.25 4.09 1.20
CA THR A 89 15.03 4.23 2.44
C THR A 89 15.12 2.95 3.23
N TYR A 90 14.09 2.10 3.13
CA TYR A 90 14.03 0.86 3.88
C TYR A 90 13.22 -0.19 3.13
N GLU A 91 13.65 -1.44 3.23
CA GLU A 91 12.93 -2.60 2.72
C GLU A 91 12.98 -3.73 3.76
N ALA A 92 11.82 -4.35 3.99
CA ALA A 92 11.69 -5.56 4.79
C ALA A 92 10.92 -6.62 4.00
N LYS A 93 11.39 -7.87 4.11
CA LYS A 93 10.73 -9.00 3.46
C LYS A 93 9.29 -9.18 3.94
N GLN A 94 9.04 -8.94 5.22
CA GLN A 94 7.77 -9.15 5.87
C GLN A 94 7.67 -8.36 7.17
N ALA A 95 6.48 -7.88 7.49
CA ALA A 95 6.13 -7.27 8.77
C ALA A 95 4.62 -7.34 8.99
N TRP A 96 4.19 -7.22 10.24
CA TRP A 96 2.80 -6.87 10.54
C TRP A 96 2.69 -5.35 10.56
N LEU A 97 1.80 -4.78 9.78
CA LEU A 97 1.54 -3.33 9.77
C LEU A 97 0.18 -3.06 10.40
N VAL A 98 0.14 -2.14 11.36
CA VAL A 98 -1.08 -1.76 12.08
C VAL A 98 -1.54 -0.39 11.60
N PHE A 99 -2.77 -0.29 11.14
CA PHE A 99 -3.36 0.94 10.62
C PHE A 99 -4.60 1.35 11.40
N TRP A 100 -4.86 2.66 11.45
CA TRP A 100 -6.20 3.17 11.65
C TRP A 100 -7.01 3.05 10.36
N ASN A 101 -8.26 2.65 10.49
CA ASN A 101 -9.23 2.63 9.41
C ASN A 101 -10.51 3.34 9.85
N ARG A 102 -11.30 3.74 8.87
CA ARG A 102 -12.60 4.40 9.04
C ARG A 102 -13.56 3.95 7.95
N SER A 103 -14.86 4.01 8.25
CA SER A 103 -15.89 3.57 7.29
C SER A 103 -15.97 4.49 6.07
N ASP A 104 -15.56 5.74 6.22
CA ASP A 104 -15.58 6.77 5.17
C ASP A 104 -14.33 6.76 4.26
N SER A 105 -13.29 6.00 4.63
CA SER A 105 -12.05 5.93 3.87
C SER A 105 -12.10 4.81 2.83
N LEU A 106 -12.41 5.17 1.58
CA LEU A 106 -12.40 4.24 0.45
C LEU A 106 -11.00 3.72 0.08
N VAL A 107 -9.95 4.41 0.55
CA VAL A 107 -8.55 4.06 0.28
C VAL A 107 -7.77 4.30 1.55
N ILE A 108 -7.25 3.22 2.14
CA ILE A 108 -6.29 3.30 3.25
C ILE A 108 -5.15 4.18 2.78
N ASN A 109 -5.02 5.35 3.40
CA ASN A 109 -3.85 6.17 3.17
C ASN A 109 -2.74 5.53 3.98
N ALA A 110 -2.09 4.55 3.33
CA ALA A 110 -1.11 3.59 3.87
C ALA A 110 0.01 4.20 4.72
N THR A 111 0.14 5.51 4.72
CA THR A 111 1.18 6.27 5.40
C THR A 111 0.65 7.12 6.53
N SER A 112 -0.43 7.89 6.34
CA SER A 112 -0.97 8.73 7.43
C SER A 112 -1.60 7.90 8.53
N ASP A 113 -2.10 6.72 8.18
CA ASP A 113 -2.89 5.90 9.09
C ASP A 113 -2.05 4.78 9.73
N LEU A 114 -0.77 4.65 9.37
CA LEU A 114 0.13 3.64 9.94
C LEU A 114 0.46 3.99 11.39
N VAL A 115 0.04 3.13 12.31
CA VAL A 115 0.29 3.25 13.76
C VAL A 115 1.63 2.64 14.14
N GLN A 116 1.88 1.41 13.68
CA GLN A 116 3.05 0.63 14.12
C GLN A 116 3.39 -0.48 13.13
N ALA A 117 4.69 -0.75 12.96
CA ALA A 117 5.18 -2.00 12.39
C ALA A 117 5.59 -2.97 13.51
N LEU A 118 5.10 -4.19 13.46
CA LEU A 118 5.37 -5.26 14.42
C LEU A 118 6.22 -6.37 13.77
N ASP A 119 6.95 -7.11 14.61
CA ASP A 119 7.78 -8.23 14.16
C ASP A 119 6.93 -9.27 13.41
N PRO A 120 7.36 -9.77 12.24
CA PRO A 120 6.60 -10.75 11.46
C PRO A 120 6.35 -12.09 12.18
N ARG A 121 7.12 -12.41 13.21
CA ARG A 121 7.01 -13.62 14.04
C ARG A 121 6.25 -13.38 15.34
N ILE A 122 5.67 -12.20 15.53
CA ILE A 122 4.84 -11.92 16.69
C ILE A 122 3.65 -12.90 16.74
N SER A 123 3.33 -13.38 17.94
CA SER A 123 2.21 -14.31 18.10
C SER A 123 0.87 -13.59 17.94
N GLU A 124 -0.14 -14.31 17.45
CA GLU A 124 -1.52 -13.81 17.34
C GLU A 124 -2.01 -13.17 18.65
N ARG A 125 -1.79 -13.84 19.77
CA ARG A 125 -2.14 -13.32 21.09
C ARG A 125 -1.53 -11.93 21.36
N ARG A 126 -0.26 -11.73 21.01
CA ARG A 126 0.42 -10.44 21.19
C ARG A 126 -0.11 -9.37 20.25
N ILE A 127 -0.56 -9.75 19.04
CA ILE A 127 -1.24 -8.82 18.13
C ILE A 127 -2.56 -8.36 18.76
N TYR A 128 -3.38 -9.28 19.29
CA TYR A 128 -4.61 -8.92 19.99
C TYR A 128 -4.36 -8.00 21.18
N GLU A 129 -3.41 -8.37 22.04
CA GLU A 129 -3.03 -7.57 23.20
C GLU A 129 -2.59 -6.16 22.78
N PHE A 130 -1.80 -6.04 21.70
CA PHE A 130 -1.39 -4.74 21.16
C PHE A 130 -2.58 -3.92 20.66
N LEU A 131 -3.43 -4.49 19.81
CA LEU A 131 -4.58 -3.79 19.23
C LEU A 131 -5.55 -3.31 20.31
N GLU A 132 -5.94 -4.20 21.24
CA GLU A 132 -6.84 -3.83 22.34
C GLU A 132 -6.22 -2.80 23.28
N PHE A 133 -4.92 -2.92 23.59
CA PHE A 133 -4.24 -1.94 24.43
C PHE A 133 -4.20 -0.56 23.77
N TYR A 134 -3.77 -0.50 22.50
CA TYR A 134 -3.62 0.76 21.78
C TYR A 134 -4.97 1.44 21.55
N TYR A 135 -5.98 0.68 21.12
CA TYR A 135 -7.33 1.23 20.89
C TYR A 135 -7.89 1.85 22.18
N ARG A 136 -7.78 1.13 23.31
CA ARG A 136 -8.20 1.65 24.62
C ARG A 136 -7.46 2.92 25.00
N ALA A 137 -6.15 2.95 24.82
CA ALA A 137 -5.34 4.10 25.20
C ALA A 137 -5.72 5.39 24.44
N VAL A 138 -6.26 5.27 23.22
CA VAL A 138 -6.62 6.40 22.36
C VAL A 138 -8.10 6.75 22.48
N GLU A 139 -8.99 5.76 22.47
CA GLU A 139 -10.44 5.98 22.30
C GLU A 139 -11.23 5.97 23.62
N TYR A 140 -10.67 5.45 24.71
CA TYR A 140 -11.44 5.29 25.95
C TYR A 140 -11.29 6.49 26.87
N THR A 141 -12.38 6.84 27.55
CA THR A 141 -12.32 7.77 28.67
C THR A 141 -11.59 7.15 29.88
N PRO A 142 -11.05 7.95 30.81
CA PRO A 142 -10.43 7.43 32.03
C PRO A 142 -11.33 6.50 32.86
N CYS A 143 -12.64 6.77 32.89
CA CYS A 143 -13.62 5.91 33.58
C CYS A 143 -13.74 4.54 32.91
N GLU A 144 -13.81 4.49 31.58
CA GLU A 144 -13.84 3.24 30.81
C GLU A 144 -12.53 2.46 30.96
N LEU A 145 -11.38 3.14 30.92
CA LEU A 145 -10.07 2.52 31.17
C LEU A 145 -10.05 1.78 32.51
N LEU A 146 -10.48 2.42 33.59
CA LEU A 146 -10.57 1.80 34.91
C LEU A 146 -11.61 0.67 34.96
N TYR A 147 -12.78 0.89 34.36
CA TYR A 147 -13.86 -0.09 34.34
C TYR A 147 -13.45 -1.39 33.63
N TYR A 148 -12.87 -1.28 32.43
CA TYR A 148 -12.49 -2.44 31.62
C TYR A 148 -11.15 -3.05 32.01
N ALA A 149 -10.26 -2.32 32.70
CA ALA A 149 -9.04 -2.90 33.28
C ALA A 149 -9.33 -4.00 34.30
N THR A 150 -10.40 -3.84 35.09
CA THR A 150 -10.84 -4.85 36.08
C THR A 150 -11.83 -5.86 35.50
N ARG A 151 -12.38 -5.60 34.30
CA ARG A 151 -13.39 -6.44 33.64
C ARG A 151 -13.05 -6.66 32.16
N PRO A 152 -11.93 -7.33 31.82
CA PRO A 152 -11.51 -7.45 30.41
C PRO A 152 -12.54 -8.18 29.54
N SER A 153 -13.29 -9.14 30.09
CA SER A 153 -14.35 -9.85 29.37
C SER A 153 -15.57 -9.00 29.03
N LYS A 154 -15.69 -7.80 29.62
CA LYS A 154 -16.73 -6.82 29.31
C LYS A 154 -16.28 -5.77 28.31
N ASN A 155 -15.01 -5.80 27.87
CA ASN A 155 -14.51 -4.91 26.83
C ASN A 155 -15.38 -5.07 25.56
N PRO A 156 -16.06 -4.01 25.08
CA PRO A 156 -16.89 -4.08 23.88
C PRO A 156 -16.07 -4.15 22.59
N TYR A 157 -14.82 -3.68 22.61
CA TYR A 157 -13.94 -3.64 21.44
C TYR A 157 -12.78 -4.61 21.66
N ARG A 158 -13.10 -5.91 21.62
CA ARG A 158 -12.08 -6.96 21.64
C ARG A 158 -11.44 -7.08 20.27
N ALA A 159 -10.20 -7.50 20.24
CA ALA A 159 -9.55 -7.75 18.96
C ALA A 159 -10.03 -9.10 18.39
N GLU A 160 -10.33 -9.09 17.10
CA GLU A 160 -10.94 -10.21 16.39
C GLU A 160 -10.16 -10.54 15.12
N VAL A 161 -10.10 -11.83 14.78
CA VAL A 161 -9.56 -12.26 13.49
C VAL A 161 -10.60 -12.05 12.40
N ASN A 162 -10.22 -11.28 11.40
CA ASN A 162 -10.91 -11.29 10.11
C ASN A 162 -10.39 -12.47 9.33
N LYS A 163 -11.20 -13.53 9.32
CA LYS A 163 -10.86 -14.75 8.58
C LYS A 163 -10.68 -14.40 7.10
N PRO A 164 -9.62 -14.91 6.46
CA PRO A 164 -9.41 -14.67 5.06
C PRO A 164 -10.63 -15.16 4.27
N SER A 165 -11.15 -14.29 3.41
CA SER A 165 -12.06 -14.68 2.33
C SER A 165 -11.26 -14.71 1.02
N ASP A 166 -11.85 -15.20 -0.07
CA ASP A 166 -11.24 -15.12 -1.41
C ASP A 166 -10.78 -13.69 -1.79
N ARG A 167 -11.25 -12.67 -1.06
CA ARG A 167 -11.01 -11.25 -1.33
C ARG A 167 -10.15 -10.55 -0.28
N GLN A 168 -9.85 -11.14 0.87
CA GLN A 168 -9.13 -10.44 1.94
C GLN A 168 -8.06 -11.30 2.61
N PRO A 169 -6.84 -10.76 2.82
CA PRO A 169 -5.80 -11.45 3.57
C PRO A 169 -6.17 -11.59 5.05
N LEU A 170 -5.48 -12.49 5.74
CA LEU A 170 -5.57 -12.58 7.21
C LEU A 170 -5.26 -11.21 7.82
N SER A 171 -6.20 -10.71 8.61
CA SER A 171 -6.04 -9.47 9.36
C SER A 171 -6.68 -9.61 10.74
N TYR A 172 -6.25 -8.77 11.66
CA TYR A 172 -6.81 -8.66 13.00
C TYR A 172 -7.33 -7.26 13.20
N THR A 173 -8.54 -7.10 13.71
CA THR A 173 -9.17 -5.79 13.90
C THR A 173 -9.58 -5.55 15.34
N CYS A 174 -9.67 -4.29 15.74
CA CYS A 174 -10.15 -3.89 17.06
C CYS A 174 -10.78 -2.49 16.97
N GLY A 175 -12.02 -2.34 17.46
CA GLY A 175 -12.76 -1.08 17.40
C GLY A 175 -14.02 -1.20 16.55
N HIS A 176 -14.61 -0.05 16.21
CA HIS A 176 -15.81 0.00 15.36
C HIS A 176 -15.65 1.04 14.23
N ASP A 177 -15.62 2.34 14.57
CA ASP A 177 -15.34 3.42 13.63
C ASP A 177 -14.85 4.66 14.40
N PRO A 178 -13.53 4.97 14.39
CA PRO A 178 -12.46 4.27 13.69
C PRO A 178 -12.19 2.86 14.27
N TRP A 179 -11.43 2.05 13.56
CA TRP A 179 -10.90 0.77 14.08
C TRP A 179 -9.42 0.59 13.71
N LEU A 180 -8.70 -0.17 14.52
CA LEU A 180 -7.36 -0.63 14.19
C LEU A 180 -7.42 -1.90 13.36
N GLU A 181 -6.50 -2.05 12.42
CA GLU A 181 -6.30 -3.28 11.67
C GLU A 181 -4.81 -3.63 11.57
N ALA A 182 -4.43 -4.80 12.06
CA ALA A 182 -3.13 -5.40 11.80
C ALA A 182 -3.21 -6.29 10.55
N ARG A 183 -2.36 -6.03 9.57
CA ARG A 183 -2.22 -6.83 8.35
C ARG A 183 -0.83 -7.42 8.25
N TYR A 184 -0.75 -8.68 7.83
CA TYR A 184 0.52 -9.26 7.44
C TYR A 184 0.90 -8.77 6.05
N CYS A 185 2.06 -8.16 5.94
CA CYS A 185 2.52 -7.53 4.71
C CYS A 185 3.85 -8.15 4.29
N ARG A 186 4.00 -8.36 2.98
CA ARG A 186 5.27 -8.78 2.36
C ARG A 186 5.85 -7.67 1.51
N GLN A 187 7.16 -7.72 1.31
CA GLN A 187 7.92 -6.74 0.51
C GLN A 187 7.58 -5.29 0.94
N VAL A 188 7.65 -5.05 2.25
CA VAL A 188 7.37 -3.72 2.80
C VAL A 188 8.51 -2.80 2.41
N ARG A 189 8.18 -1.69 1.75
CA ARG A 189 9.11 -0.67 1.28
C ARG A 189 8.69 0.69 1.82
N ILE A 190 9.69 1.45 2.27
CA ILE A 190 9.52 2.81 2.77
C ILE A 190 10.27 3.74 1.83
N TRP A 191 9.57 4.74 1.31
CA TRP A 191 10.07 5.70 0.34
C TRP A 191 10.08 7.09 0.95
N ASN A 192 11.20 7.78 0.91
CA ASN A 192 11.23 9.22 1.13
C ASN A 192 10.83 9.94 -0.16
N ILE A 193 9.90 10.86 -0.04
CA ILE A 193 9.41 11.71 -1.13
C ILE A 193 10.05 13.08 -0.95
N GLU A 194 10.75 13.56 -1.98
CA GLU A 194 11.30 14.90 -2.02
C GLU A 194 10.19 15.95 -1.76
N GLY A 195 10.34 16.70 -0.67
CA GLY A 195 9.37 17.70 -0.21
C GLY A 195 8.05 17.14 0.34
N GLY A 196 7.89 15.82 0.44
CA GLY A 196 6.59 15.15 0.68
C GLY A 196 6.55 14.12 1.82
N GLY A 197 7.60 14.04 2.64
CA GLY A 197 7.67 13.12 3.78
C GLY A 197 8.07 11.70 3.38
N THR A 198 7.49 10.71 4.04
CA THR A 198 7.79 9.29 3.83
C THR A 198 6.52 8.56 3.44
N LYS A 199 6.58 7.53 2.59
CA LYS A 199 5.43 6.69 2.20
C LYS A 199 5.75 5.20 2.34
N VAL A 200 4.79 4.43 2.84
CA VAL A 200 4.92 2.98 3.01
C VAL A 200 4.10 2.25 1.94
N CYS A 201 4.69 1.24 1.30
CA CYS A 201 3.99 0.34 0.37
C CYS A 201 4.38 -1.13 0.63
N TRP A 202 3.51 -2.06 0.27
CA TRP A 202 3.72 -3.50 0.45
C TRP A 202 2.91 -4.29 -0.57
N ASP A 203 3.30 -5.54 -0.81
CA ASP A 203 2.57 -6.45 -1.68
C ASP A 203 1.26 -6.93 -1.02
N MET A 204 0.16 -6.83 -1.77
CA MET A 204 -1.19 -7.25 -1.33
C MET A 204 -1.58 -8.65 -1.86
N ASN A 205 -0.78 -9.24 -2.74
CA ASN A 205 -1.10 -10.51 -3.39
C ASN A 205 -0.55 -11.70 -2.59
N ASP A 206 -1.26 -12.16 -1.56
CA ASP A 206 -0.66 -13.21 -0.72
C ASP A 206 -1.55 -14.34 -0.17
N LEU A 207 -2.66 -14.71 -0.82
CA LEU A 207 -3.30 -16.00 -0.48
C LEU A 207 -3.81 -16.85 -1.66
N SER A 208 -3.95 -16.33 -2.88
CA SER A 208 -4.51 -17.15 -3.98
C SER A 208 -3.51 -18.09 -4.67
N SER A 209 -2.20 -17.96 -4.45
CA SER A 209 -1.19 -18.72 -5.20
C SER A 209 -0.63 -19.96 -4.48
N LYS A 210 -0.96 -20.20 -3.21
CA LYS A 210 -0.46 -21.38 -2.46
C LYS A 210 -1.44 -22.56 -2.40
N GLY A 211 -2.60 -22.47 -3.06
CA GLY A 211 -3.64 -23.49 -3.02
C GLY A 211 -3.71 -24.46 -4.20
N GLN A 212 -2.90 -24.30 -5.26
CA GLN A 212 -3.07 -25.09 -6.51
C GLN A 212 -2.01 -26.17 -6.80
N ASP A 213 -0.90 -26.24 -6.05
CA ASP A 213 0.17 -27.23 -6.32
C ASP A 213 0.31 -28.30 -5.22
N ARG A 214 -0.81 -28.79 -4.70
CA ARG A 214 -0.85 -30.05 -3.93
C ARG A 214 -1.99 -30.92 -4.45
N GLY A 215 -1.80 -31.46 -5.64
CA GLY A 215 -2.58 -32.52 -6.25
C GLY A 215 -1.62 -33.52 -6.90
#